data_AF-A0A6V8ME26-F1
#
_entry.id   AF-A0A6V8ME26-F1
#
_cell.length_a   1.000
_cell.length_b   1.000
_cell.length_c   1.000
_cell.angle_alpha   90.00
_cell.angle_beta   90.00
_cell.angle_gamma   90.00
#
_symmetry.space_group_name_H-M   'P 1'
#
loop_
_entity.id
_entity.type
_entity.pdbx_description
1 polymer ?
#
loop_
_entity_poly.entity_id
_entity_poly.type
_entity_poly.pdbx_seq_one_letter_code
_entity_poly.pdbx_strand_id
1 'polypeptide(L)'
;MTEDFKKPEVEERWCAEQRVQVEEYLKEQNVDHGEIGEWPAWHVPPYVAIWAIESKKSPGWIGWWAISGDLPTDYISAATVKHPREAMRMFAEVWGEVSGLMLRGESHPTIKLGIKEDWSVLGDLLKRRTELLRQFVEDDTVWGE
;
A
#
# COMPACT_ATOMS: atom_id res chain seq x y z
N MET A 1 -4.34 -2.10 24.63
CA MET A 1 -2.90 -1.86 24.87
C MET A 1 -2.31 -1.50 23.53
N THR A 2 -1.80 -0.29 23.36
CA THR A 2 -1.09 0.09 22.14
C THR A 2 0.28 -0.57 22.21
N GLU A 3 0.63 -1.39 21.22
CA GLU A 3 1.95 -2.02 21.16
C GLU A 3 3.02 -0.94 20.93
N ASP A 4 4.18 -1.13 21.54
CA ASP A 4 5.31 -0.21 21.40
C ASP A 4 6.16 -0.62 20.21
N PHE A 5 5.80 -0.12 19.03
CA PHE A 5 6.49 -0.40 17.76
C PHE A 5 7.90 0.21 17.69
N LYS A 6 8.35 0.97 18.70
CA LYS A 6 9.75 1.41 18.79
C LYS A 6 10.69 0.29 19.26
N LYS A 7 10.13 -0.82 19.75
CA LYS A 7 10.90 -2.00 20.11
C LYS A 7 11.24 -2.79 18.84
N PRO A 8 12.53 -3.05 18.56
CA PRO A 8 12.94 -3.76 17.35
C PRO A 8 12.22 -5.09 17.15
N GLU A 9 11.99 -5.86 18.22
CA GLU A 9 11.32 -7.16 18.13
C GLU A 9 9.82 -7.05 17.75
N VAL A 10 9.17 -5.94 18.10
CA VAL A 10 7.76 -5.69 17.75
C VAL A 10 7.66 -5.21 16.31
N GLU A 11 8.56 -4.32 15.89
CA GLU A 11 8.67 -3.84 14.52
C GLU A 11 8.99 -4.97 13.54
N GLU A 12 9.98 -5.80 13.86
CA GLU A 12 10.38 -6.95 13.03
C GLU A 12 9.22 -7.94 12.84
N ARG A 13 8.51 -8.26 13.92
CA ARG A 13 7.32 -9.13 13.84
C ARG A 13 6.23 -8.50 12.97
N TRP A 14 5.94 -7.21 13.16
CA TRP A 14 4.93 -6.52 12.37
C TRP A 14 5.30 -6.51 10.88
N CYS A 15 6.56 -6.22 10.53
CA CYS A 15 7.05 -6.27 9.15
C CYS A 15 6.93 -7.67 8.56
N ALA A 16 7.27 -8.72 9.32
CA ALA A 16 7.11 -10.11 8.88
C ALA A 16 5.63 -10.46 8.60
N GLU A 17 4.71 -10.03 9.48
CA GLU A 17 3.27 -10.21 9.27
C GLU A 17 2.78 -9.46 8.03
N GLN A 18 3.25 -8.23 7.82
CA GLN A 18 2.93 -7.42 6.65
C GLN A 18 3.42 -8.07 5.34
N ARG A 19 4.61 -8.68 5.36
CA ARG A 19 5.15 -9.41 4.21
C ARG A 19 4.24 -10.57 3.80
N VAL A 20 3.77 -11.35 4.78
CA VAL A 20 2.86 -12.48 4.54
C VAL A 20 1.55 -12.00 3.93
N GLN A 21 0.98 -10.90 4.44
CA GLN A 21 -0.24 -10.31 3.85
C GLN A 21 -0.04 -9.89 2.39
N VAL A 22 1.10 -9.29 2.05
CA VAL A 22 1.44 -8.94 0.67
C VAL A 22 1.57 -10.18 -0.20
N GLU A 23 2.27 -11.22 0.27
CA GLU A 23 2.43 -12.47 -0.48
C GLU A 23 1.09 -13.14 -0.78
N GLU A 24 0.22 -13.27 0.22
CA GLU A 24 -1.12 -13.84 0.07
C GLU A 24 -1.95 -13.03 -0.91
N TYR A 25 -1.95 -11.70 -0.78
CA TYR A 25 -2.70 -10.81 -1.65
C TYR A 25 -2.23 -10.87 -3.11
N LEU A 26 -0.92 -10.81 -3.38
CA LEU A 26 -0.40 -10.90 -4.74
C LEU A 26 -0.76 -12.23 -5.41
N LYS A 27 -0.77 -13.32 -4.63
CA LYS A 27 -1.22 -14.63 -5.09
C LYS A 27 -2.70 -14.63 -5.43
N GLU A 28 -3.57 -14.04 -4.61
CA GLU A 28 -5.00 -13.89 -4.90
C GLU A 28 -5.24 -13.05 -6.16
N GLN A 29 -4.46 -12.00 -6.35
CA GLN A 29 -4.50 -11.14 -7.54
C GLN A 29 -3.83 -11.77 -8.77
N ASN A 30 -3.28 -12.98 -8.66
CA ASN A 30 -2.57 -13.70 -9.72
C ASN A 30 -1.44 -12.87 -10.37
N VAL A 31 -0.71 -12.11 -9.56
CA VAL A 31 0.40 -11.27 -10.03
C VAL A 31 1.60 -12.15 -10.35
N ASP A 32 2.15 -12.00 -11.56
CA ASP A 32 3.38 -12.70 -11.96
C ASP A 32 4.59 -11.87 -11.52
N HIS A 33 5.23 -12.28 -10.42
CA HIS A 33 6.33 -11.54 -9.80
C HIS A 33 7.50 -12.46 -9.38
N GLY A 34 8.66 -11.84 -9.11
CA GLY A 34 9.84 -12.46 -8.53
C GLY A 34 9.79 -12.39 -7.00
N GLU A 35 10.93 -12.17 -6.35
CA GLU A 35 10.97 -12.10 -4.89
C GLU A 35 10.34 -10.82 -4.33
N ILE A 36 9.69 -10.94 -3.17
CA ILE A 36 9.31 -9.80 -2.32
C ILE A 36 10.54 -9.46 -1.46
N GLY A 37 10.88 -8.18 -1.29
CA GLY A 37 12.04 -7.76 -0.47
C GLY A 37 11.91 -8.19 0.99
N GLU A 38 12.99 -8.71 1.59
CA GLU A 38 13.02 -9.26 2.98
C GLU A 38 12.53 -8.26 4.03
N TRP A 39 12.74 -6.98 3.78
CA TRP A 39 12.26 -5.86 4.58
C TRP A 39 11.48 -4.88 3.68
N PRO A 40 10.46 -4.15 4.20
CA PRO A 40 9.81 -3.11 3.42
C PRO A 40 10.84 -2.07 2.97
N ALA A 41 10.65 -1.52 1.77
CA ALA A 41 11.47 -0.44 1.26
C ALA A 41 11.29 0.84 2.09
N TRP A 42 10.14 0.99 2.74
CA TRP A 42 9.85 2.03 3.73
C TRP A 42 8.61 1.63 4.54
N HIS A 43 8.53 2.00 5.82
CA HIS A 43 7.39 1.69 6.67
C HIS A 43 7.25 2.63 7.88
N VAL A 44 6.02 2.77 8.37
CA VAL A 44 5.66 3.40 9.65
C VAL A 44 4.60 2.52 10.33
N PRO A 45 4.98 1.65 11.28
CA PRO A 45 4.02 0.81 11.98
C PRO A 45 3.07 1.62 12.89
N PRO A 46 1.83 1.16 13.09
CA PRO A 46 1.17 0.03 12.40
C PRO A 46 0.53 0.45 11.06
N TYR A 47 0.78 1.67 10.59
CA TYR A 47 -0.04 2.33 9.58
C TYR A 47 0.24 1.82 8.17
N VAL A 48 1.50 1.73 7.76
CA VAL A 48 1.85 1.50 6.36
C VAL A 48 3.24 0.89 6.19
N ALA A 49 3.35 -0.07 5.28
CA ALA A 49 4.61 -0.61 4.75
C ALA A 49 4.53 -0.63 3.21
N ILE A 50 5.60 -0.16 2.56
CA ILE A 50 5.77 -0.18 1.10
C ILE A 50 6.83 -1.21 0.74
N TRP A 51 6.49 -2.13 -0.17
CA TRP A 51 7.31 -3.27 -0.53
C TRP A 51 7.79 -3.15 -1.97
N ALA A 52 9.10 -3.31 -2.17
CA ALA A 52 9.67 -3.54 -3.49
C ALA A 52 9.49 -5.02 -3.84
N ILE A 53 8.93 -5.29 -5.03
CA ILE A 53 8.72 -6.64 -5.52
C ILE A 53 9.43 -6.77 -6.87
N GLU A 54 10.27 -7.78 -6.97
CA GLU A 54 11.07 -8.04 -8.14
C GLU A 54 10.19 -8.42 -9.36
N SER A 55 10.64 -8.00 -10.53
CA SER A 55 10.08 -8.43 -11.81
C SER A 55 10.54 -9.84 -12.14
N LYS A 56 9.59 -10.76 -12.36
CA LYS A 56 9.91 -12.09 -12.89
C LYS A 56 10.50 -12.05 -14.30
N LYS A 57 10.09 -11.07 -15.12
CA LYS A 57 10.58 -10.89 -16.49
C LYS A 57 11.97 -10.27 -16.55
N SER A 58 12.39 -9.58 -15.49
CA SER A 58 13.66 -8.88 -15.42
C SER A 58 14.21 -8.97 -14.00
N PRO A 59 14.79 -10.13 -13.62
CA PRO A 59 15.39 -10.30 -12.30
C PRO A 59 16.40 -9.19 -11.98
N GLY A 60 16.45 -8.77 -10.72
CA GLY A 60 17.20 -7.63 -10.21
C GLY A 60 16.52 -6.26 -10.40
N TRP A 61 15.37 -6.20 -11.08
CA TRP A 61 14.59 -4.96 -11.25
C TRP A 61 13.28 -5.02 -10.47
N ILE A 62 12.86 -3.88 -9.92
CA ILE A 62 11.54 -3.75 -9.29
C ILE A 62 10.48 -3.80 -10.40
N GLY A 63 9.59 -4.78 -10.34
CA GLY A 63 8.45 -4.92 -11.25
C GLY A 63 7.18 -4.30 -10.70
N TRP A 64 7.03 -4.35 -9.37
CA TRP A 64 5.84 -3.91 -8.66
C TRP A 64 6.19 -3.24 -7.33
N TRP A 65 5.31 -2.35 -6.90
CA TRP A 65 5.26 -1.87 -5.53
C TRP A 65 3.98 -2.38 -4.88
N ALA A 66 4.06 -2.90 -3.67
CA ALA A 66 2.88 -3.23 -2.86
C ALA A 66 2.82 -2.39 -1.59
N ILE A 67 1.61 -2.26 -1.04
CA ILE A 67 1.32 -1.55 0.19
C ILE A 67 0.54 -2.45 1.15
N SER A 68 0.85 -2.40 2.43
CA SER A 68 0.12 -3.11 3.51
C SER A 68 0.17 -2.33 4.83
N GLY A 69 -0.65 -2.70 5.82
CA GLY A 69 -0.73 -2.04 7.13
C GLY A 69 -2.16 -1.90 7.64
N ASP A 70 -2.45 -0.85 8.41
CA ASP A 70 -3.83 -0.43 8.73
C ASP A 70 -4.45 0.33 7.54
N LEU A 71 -4.56 -0.35 6.41
CA LEU A 71 -5.09 0.13 5.14
C LEU A 71 -5.36 -1.07 4.21
N PRO A 72 -6.04 -0.87 3.06
CA PRO A 72 -6.17 -1.95 2.08
C PRO A 72 -4.80 -2.40 1.56
N THR A 73 -4.58 -3.71 1.49
CA THR A 73 -3.44 -4.26 0.75
C THR A 73 -3.69 -4.10 -0.75
N ASP A 74 -2.71 -3.56 -1.47
CA ASP A 74 -2.82 -3.25 -2.89
C ASP A 74 -1.43 -3.29 -3.56
N TYR A 75 -1.39 -3.24 -4.90
CA TYR A 75 -0.16 -3.19 -5.68
C TYR A 75 -0.28 -2.31 -6.93
N ILE A 76 0.85 -1.78 -7.37
CA ILE A 76 0.97 -0.99 -8.61
C ILE A 76 2.21 -1.43 -9.39
N SER A 77 2.20 -1.21 -10.72
CA SER A 77 3.37 -1.45 -11.55
C SER A 77 4.48 -0.43 -11.27
N ALA A 78 5.72 -0.90 -11.21
CA ALA A 78 6.90 -0.05 -11.09
C ALA A 78 7.34 0.62 -12.42
N ALA A 79 6.56 0.47 -13.50
CA ALA A 79 6.93 0.97 -14.84
C ALA A 79 7.32 2.46 -14.88
N THR A 80 6.70 3.28 -14.02
CA THR A 80 6.99 4.73 -13.92
C THR A 80 7.36 5.17 -12.50
N VAL A 81 7.42 4.24 -11.55
CA VAL A 81 7.57 4.52 -10.12
C VAL A 81 8.87 3.87 -9.64
N LYS A 82 9.83 4.69 -9.22
CA LYS A 82 11.18 4.21 -8.87
C LYS A 82 11.47 4.27 -7.38
N HIS A 83 10.68 5.03 -6.63
CA HIS A 83 10.91 5.27 -5.22
C HIS A 83 9.68 4.92 -4.36
N PRO A 84 9.82 4.38 -3.14
CA PRO A 84 8.69 4.09 -2.26
C PRO A 84 7.81 5.33 -1.97
N ARG A 85 8.40 6.53 -1.89
CA ARG A 85 7.65 7.80 -1.73
C ARG A 85 6.74 8.09 -2.93
N GLU A 86 7.22 7.81 -4.14
CA GLU A 86 6.41 7.94 -5.37
C GLU A 86 5.30 6.88 -5.41
N ALA A 87 5.60 5.65 -4.99
CA ALA A 87 4.60 4.59 -4.90
C ALA A 87 3.46 4.95 -3.96
N MET A 88 3.80 5.44 -2.76
CA MET A 88 2.81 5.91 -1.78
C MET A 88 1.92 7.03 -2.33
N ARG A 89 2.53 7.99 -3.05
CA ARG A 89 1.77 9.05 -3.72
C ARG A 89 0.78 8.49 -4.73
N MET A 90 1.22 7.54 -5.56
CA MET A 90 0.36 6.91 -6.55
C MET A 90 -0.80 6.14 -5.91
N PHE A 91 -0.57 5.37 -4.83
CA PHE A 91 -1.65 4.73 -4.07
C PHE A 91 -2.66 5.77 -3.55
N ALA A 92 -2.18 6.87 -2.95
CA ALA A 92 -3.04 7.93 -2.44
C ALA A 92 -3.83 8.65 -3.55
N GLU A 93 -3.27 8.81 -4.75
CA GLU A 93 -3.97 9.39 -5.90
C GLU A 93 -5.10 8.47 -6.37
N VAL A 94 -4.78 7.20 -6.65
CA VAL A 94 -5.75 6.21 -7.13
C VAL A 94 -6.86 5.98 -6.11
N TRP A 95 -6.52 5.77 -4.85
CA TRP A 95 -7.50 5.56 -3.79
C TRP A 95 -8.37 6.80 -3.53
N GLY A 96 -7.80 8.00 -3.66
CA GLY A 96 -8.54 9.25 -3.57
C GLY A 96 -9.60 9.38 -4.68
N GLU A 97 -9.25 8.99 -5.91
CA GLU A 97 -10.20 8.97 -7.03
C GLU A 97 -11.32 7.95 -6.79
N VAL A 98 -10.97 6.71 -6.43
CA VAL A 98 -11.93 5.64 -6.13
C VAL A 98 -12.87 6.06 -4.99
N SER A 99 -12.33 6.58 -3.90
CA SER A 99 -13.10 7.11 -2.78
C SER A 99 -14.07 8.23 -3.22
N GLY A 100 -13.59 9.18 -4.02
CA GLY A 100 -14.41 10.28 -4.51
C GLY A 100 -15.59 9.81 -5.36
N LEU A 101 -15.38 8.80 -6.21
CA LEU A 101 -16.45 8.18 -7.01
C LEU A 101 -17.45 7.42 -6.14
N MET A 102 -16.96 6.60 -5.20
CA MET A 102 -17.80 5.87 -4.25
C MET A 102 -18.73 6.79 -3.46
N LEU A 103 -18.20 7.89 -2.94
CA LEU A 103 -18.96 8.88 -2.16
C LEU A 103 -20.02 9.62 -3.00
N ARG A 104 -19.88 9.63 -4.33
CA ARG A 104 -20.91 10.12 -5.26
C ARG A 104 -21.87 9.04 -5.75
N GLY A 105 -21.66 7.78 -5.37
CA GLY A 105 -22.45 6.65 -5.85
C GLY A 105 -22.11 6.22 -7.28
N GLU A 106 -20.90 6.57 -7.76
CA GLU A 106 -20.37 6.25 -9.09
C GLU A 106 -19.34 5.10 -8.99
N SER A 107 -19.33 4.20 -9.98
CA SER A 107 -18.30 3.14 -10.09
C SER A 107 -17.01 3.70 -10.68
N HIS A 108 -15.86 3.26 -10.18
CA HIS A 108 -14.60 3.43 -10.93
C HIS A 108 -14.60 2.53 -12.18
N PRO A 109 -14.12 3.01 -13.34
CA PRO A 109 -14.20 2.27 -14.60
C PRO A 109 -13.44 0.95 -14.60
N THR A 110 -12.34 0.87 -13.84
CA THR A 110 -11.43 -0.30 -13.85
C THR A 110 -11.23 -0.95 -12.47
N ILE A 111 -11.57 -0.26 -11.39
CA ILE A 111 -11.28 -0.70 -10.02
C ILE A 111 -12.62 -1.00 -9.36
N LYS A 112 -12.76 -2.21 -8.83
CA LYS A 112 -13.97 -2.64 -8.13
C LYS A 112 -13.61 -2.95 -6.70
N LEU A 113 -14.17 -2.20 -5.76
CA LEU A 113 -13.93 -2.38 -4.35
C LEU A 113 -15.27 -2.35 -3.61
N GLY A 114 -15.53 -3.42 -2.84
CA GLY A 114 -16.79 -3.64 -2.14
C GLY A 114 -18.03 -3.72 -3.04
N ILE A 115 -19.20 -3.74 -2.40
CA ILE A 115 -20.51 -3.64 -3.05
C ILE A 115 -21.09 -2.24 -2.86
N LYS A 116 -22.01 -1.82 -3.74
CA LYS A 116 -22.51 -0.45 -3.80
C LYS A 116 -23.18 0.00 -2.49
N GLU A 117 -23.81 -0.95 -1.80
CA GLU A 117 -24.48 -0.76 -0.52
C GLU A 117 -23.51 -0.24 0.56
N ASP A 118 -22.23 -0.61 0.48
CA ASP A 118 -21.21 -0.26 1.45
C ASP A 118 -20.38 0.98 1.06
N TRP A 119 -20.59 1.54 -0.15
CA TRP A 119 -19.70 2.58 -0.71
C TRP A 119 -19.62 3.86 0.11
N SER A 120 -20.66 4.24 0.84
CA SER A 120 -20.59 5.41 1.73
C SER A 120 -19.53 5.20 2.82
N VAL A 121 -19.56 4.04 3.47
CA VAL A 121 -18.63 3.66 4.54
C VAL A 121 -17.23 3.40 3.97
N LEU A 122 -17.14 2.61 2.90
CA LEU A 122 -15.85 2.27 2.27
C LEU A 122 -15.17 3.51 1.68
N GLY A 123 -15.94 4.39 1.04
CA GLY A 123 -15.46 5.65 0.49
C GLY A 123 -14.85 6.55 1.57
N ASP A 124 -15.52 6.71 2.72
CA ASP A 124 -15.01 7.50 3.85
C ASP A 124 -13.75 6.88 4.48
N LEU A 125 -13.72 5.55 4.65
CA LEU A 125 -12.53 4.86 5.17
C LEU A 125 -11.34 5.04 4.24
N LEU A 126 -11.54 4.82 2.94
CA LEU A 126 -10.50 4.95 1.92
C LEU A 126 -10.00 6.40 1.80
N LYS A 127 -10.90 7.39 1.95
CA LYS A 127 -10.55 8.81 2.01
C LYS A 127 -9.58 9.10 3.15
N ARG A 128 -9.86 8.62 4.36
CA ARG A 128 -9.00 8.84 5.54
C ARG A 128 -7.63 8.20 5.37
N ARG A 129 -7.56 7.01 4.75
CA ARG A 129 -6.27 6.36 4.44
C ARG A 129 -5.50 7.15 3.38
N THR A 130 -6.19 7.67 2.36
CA THR A 130 -5.60 8.56 1.36
C THR A 130 -5.01 9.82 1.99
N GLU A 131 -5.74 10.47 2.90
CA GLU A 131 -5.27 11.67 3.60
C GLU A 131 -4.04 11.37 4.47
N LEU A 132 -4.03 10.23 5.17
CA LEU A 132 -2.88 9.78 5.96
C LEU A 132 -1.65 9.54 5.07
N LEU A 133 -1.81 8.84 3.95
CA LEU A 133 -0.70 8.61 3.01
C LEU A 133 -0.16 9.93 2.44
N ARG A 134 -1.02 10.89 2.10
CA ARG A 134 -0.57 12.21 1.63
C ARG A 134 0.25 12.96 2.68
N GLN A 135 -0.15 12.90 3.95
CA GLN A 135 0.64 13.49 5.04
C GLN A 135 2.04 12.87 5.12
N PHE A 136 2.15 11.55 5.05
CA PHE A 136 3.46 10.89 5.01
C PHE A 136 4.26 11.23 3.75
N VAL A 137 3.62 11.34 2.58
CA VAL A 137 4.29 11.76 1.34
C VAL A 137 4.84 13.18 1.46
N GLU A 138 4.19 14.08 2.19
CA GLU A 138 4.59 15.49 2.32
C GLU A 138 5.57 15.76 3.47
N ASP A 139 5.62 14.88 4.48
CA ASP A 139 6.49 15.03 5.64
C ASP A 139 7.91 14.54 5.36
N ASP A 140 8.82 15.45 5.01
CA ASP A 140 10.24 15.11 4.78
C ASP A 140 10.91 14.45 6.00
N THR A 141 10.42 14.68 7.22
CA THR A 141 11.05 14.15 8.44
C THR A 141 10.93 12.63 8.57
N VAL A 142 9.93 12.02 7.92
CA VAL A 142 9.76 10.55 7.91
C VAL A 142 10.52 9.87 6.76
N TRP A 143 11.10 10.64 5.84
CA TRP A 143 11.92 10.13 4.73
C TRP A 143 13.43 10.28 4.97
N GLY A 144 13.83 11.15 5.91
CA GLY A 144 15.24 11.37 6.24
C GLY A 144 16.05 12.01 5.10
N GLU A 145 15.35 12.75 4.23
CA GLU A 145 15.91 13.50 3.08
C GLU A 145 16.30 14.93 3.45
#